data_AF-A0A2V6I9C3-F1
#
_entry.id   AF-A0A2V6I9C3-F1
#
_cell.length_a   1.000
_cell.length_b   1.000
_cell.length_c   1.000
_cell.angle_alpha   90.00
_cell.angle_beta   90.00
_cell.angle_gamma   90.00
#
_symmetry.space_group_name_H-M   'P 1'
#
loop_
_entity.id
_entity.type
_entity.pdbx_description
1 polymer ?
#
loop_
_entity_poly.entity_id
_entity_poly.type
_entity_poly.pdbx_seq_one_letter_code
_entity_poly.pdbx_strand_id
1 'polypeptide(L)'
;MKNFLATASLVTSVLLAGCASVNTAHTPPDGSTEKNAIVQATQRALARQGRKHLVLVVPYLKVHNGWAWIQVNPQSADGKQHYESQSGLRRPANSGRW
;
A
#
# COMPACT_ATOMS: atom_id res chain seq x y z
N MET A 1 53.20 42.72 -19.04
CA MET A 1 52.08 42.93 -19.98
C MET A 1 51.40 41.60 -20.21
N LYS A 2 50.11 41.47 -19.85
CA LYS A 2 49.07 40.72 -20.59
C LYS A 2 49.37 39.22 -20.90
N ASN A 3 48.73 38.20 -20.31
CA ASN A 3 47.30 37.90 -20.52
C ASN A 3 46.77 36.64 -19.80
N PHE A 4 45.61 36.82 -19.18
CA PHE A 4 44.39 35.99 -19.11
C PHE A 4 44.43 34.50 -18.75
N LEU A 5 44.03 34.23 -17.50
CA LEU A 5 43.46 32.98 -17.03
C LEU A 5 42.10 32.75 -17.71
N ALA A 6 42.00 31.72 -18.55
CA ALA A 6 40.72 31.26 -19.08
C ALA A 6 40.12 30.22 -18.13
N THR A 7 39.25 30.65 -17.23
CA THR A 7 38.41 29.76 -16.42
C THR A 7 37.29 29.21 -17.31
N ALA A 8 37.44 27.97 -17.78
CA ALA A 8 36.35 27.26 -18.45
C ALA A 8 35.33 26.81 -17.39
N SER A 9 34.17 27.46 -17.38
CA SER A 9 33.05 27.12 -16.49
C SER A 9 32.27 25.96 -17.12
N LEU A 10 32.37 24.77 -16.52
CA LEU A 10 31.66 23.56 -16.97
C LEU A 10 30.25 23.55 -16.38
N VAL A 11 29.25 23.96 -17.16
CA VAL A 11 27.84 23.89 -16.78
C VAL A 11 27.40 22.42 -16.80
N THR A 12 27.25 21.83 -15.62
CA THR A 12 26.76 20.46 -15.47
C THR A 12 25.23 20.47 -15.53
N SER A 13 24.65 20.19 -16.69
CA SER A 13 23.20 19.97 -16.81
C SER A 13 22.81 18.66 -16.14
N VAL A 14 22.28 18.74 -14.93
CA VAL A 14 21.62 17.62 -14.25
C VAL A 14 20.28 17.37 -14.96
N LEU A 15 20.23 16.34 -15.80
CA LEU A 15 18.97 15.81 -16.31
C LEU A 15 18.25 15.13 -15.14
N LEU A 16 17.34 15.85 -14.48
CA LEU A 16 16.34 15.22 -13.62
C LEU A 16 15.39 14.41 -14.51
N ALA A 17 15.77 13.17 -14.80
CA ALA A 17 14.84 12.15 -15.25
C ALA A 17 13.85 11.91 -14.10
N GLY A 18 12.77 12.69 -14.07
CA GLY A 18 11.68 12.46 -13.13
C GLY A 18 11.10 11.08 -13.39
N CYS A 19 11.30 10.15 -12.45
CA CYS A 19 10.52 8.91 -12.42
C CYS A 19 9.05 9.32 -12.33
N ALA A 20 8.34 9.31 -13.45
CA ALA A 20 6.90 9.36 -13.46
C ALA A 20 6.44 8.11 -12.68
N SER A 21 6.09 8.29 -11.41
CA SER A 21 5.52 7.22 -10.60
C SER A 21 4.29 6.72 -11.35
N VAL A 22 4.28 5.45 -11.73
CA VAL A 22 3.16 4.84 -12.43
C VAL A 22 1.98 4.87 -11.47
N ASN A 23 1.10 5.85 -11.69
CA ASN A 23 -0.01 6.20 -10.80
C ASN A 23 -1.20 5.26 -11.02
N THR A 24 -0.96 3.95 -11.06
CA THR A 24 -1.97 2.92 -11.33
C THR A 24 -2.22 2.09 -10.08
N ALA A 25 -3.48 1.83 -9.78
CA ALA A 25 -3.83 0.96 -8.66
C ALA A 25 -3.31 -0.46 -8.89
N HIS A 26 -2.59 -1.03 -7.92
CA HIS A 26 -2.08 -2.40 -8.00
C HIS A 26 -2.80 -3.32 -7.02
N THR A 27 -2.78 -4.62 -7.32
CA THR A 27 -3.17 -5.64 -6.34
C THR A 27 -1.87 -6.23 -5.79
N PRO A 28 -1.59 -6.11 -4.48
CA PRO A 28 -0.44 -6.75 -3.88
C PRO A 28 -0.48 -8.27 -4.12
N PRO A 29 0.63 -8.91 -4.51
CA PRO A 29 0.68 -10.35 -4.72
C PRO A 29 0.28 -11.15 -3.48
N ASP A 30 -0.17 -12.38 -3.69
CA ASP A 30 -0.43 -13.32 -2.60
C ASP A 30 0.83 -13.57 -1.76
N GLY A 31 0.65 -13.64 -0.44
CA GLY A 31 1.75 -13.82 0.52
C GLY A 31 2.69 -12.61 0.68
N SER A 32 2.53 -11.53 -0.11
CA SER A 32 3.37 -10.34 0.00
C SER A 32 3.24 -9.66 1.38
N THR A 33 4.34 -9.03 1.82
CA THR A 33 4.38 -8.26 3.07
C THR A 33 3.29 -7.17 3.10
N GLU A 34 3.06 -6.50 1.98
CA GLU A 34 2.04 -5.45 1.86
C GLU A 34 0.63 -6.02 2.04
N LYS A 35 0.28 -7.11 1.32
CA LYS A 35 -1.03 -7.77 1.47
C LYS A 35 -1.26 -8.20 2.91
N ASN A 36 -0.27 -8.87 3.52
CA ASN A 36 -0.36 -9.37 4.88
C ASN A 36 -0.55 -8.22 5.89
N ALA A 37 0.15 -7.10 5.71
CA ALA A 37 -0.01 -5.93 6.56
C ALA A 37 -1.42 -5.33 6.48
N ILE A 38 -1.99 -5.18 5.28
CA ILE A 38 -3.35 -4.66 5.07
C ILE A 38 -4.41 -5.60 5.68
N VAL A 39 -4.25 -6.91 5.50
CA VAL A 39 -5.17 -7.91 6.06
C VAL A 39 -5.11 -7.90 7.58
N GLN A 40 -3.91 -7.87 8.17
CA GLN A 40 -3.76 -7.79 9.63
C GLN A 40 -4.34 -6.48 10.19
N ALA A 41 -4.15 -5.35 9.50
CA ALA A 41 -4.79 -4.08 9.87
C ALA A 41 -6.32 -4.19 9.86
N THR A 42 -6.86 -4.90 8.87
CA THR A 42 -8.30 -5.18 8.76
C THR A 42 -8.78 -6.08 9.91
N GLN A 43 -8.04 -7.14 10.23
CA GLN A 43 -8.34 -8.00 11.39
C GLN A 43 -8.36 -7.20 12.70
N ARG A 44 -7.37 -6.33 12.93
CA ARG A 44 -7.32 -5.46 14.12
C ARG A 44 -8.53 -4.54 14.19
N ALA A 45 -8.94 -3.95 13.07
CA ALA A 45 -10.11 -3.07 13.04
C ALA A 45 -11.41 -3.83 13.37
N LEU A 46 -11.60 -5.02 12.82
CA LEU A 46 -12.76 -5.88 13.13
C LEU A 46 -12.75 -6.34 14.59
N ALA A 47 -11.59 -6.69 15.13
CA ALA A 47 -11.44 -7.08 16.53
C ALA A 47 -11.84 -5.94 17.50
N ARG A 48 -11.55 -4.68 17.16
CA ARG A 48 -12.02 -3.50 17.94
C ARG A 48 -13.54 -3.35 17.93
N GLN A 49 -14.23 -3.89 16.92
CA GLN A 49 -15.68 -3.94 16.84
C GLN A 49 -16.27 -5.20 17.52
N GLY A 50 -15.45 -5.95 18.28
CA GLY A 50 -15.88 -7.17 18.96
C GLY A 50 -15.89 -8.42 18.07
N ARG A 51 -15.54 -8.30 16.79
CA ARG A 51 -15.53 -9.43 15.84
C ARG A 51 -14.18 -10.17 15.92
N LYS A 52 -14.09 -11.16 16.80
CA LYS A 52 -12.88 -11.98 17.05
C LYS A 52 -12.97 -13.34 16.34
N HIS A 53 -11.83 -14.01 16.17
CA HIS A 53 -11.71 -15.38 15.63
C HIS A 53 -12.29 -15.58 14.22
N LEU A 54 -12.16 -14.56 13.36
CA LEU A 54 -12.60 -14.61 11.98
C LEU A 54 -11.44 -14.95 11.04
N VAL A 55 -11.72 -15.82 10.06
CA VAL A 55 -10.89 -15.97 8.86
C VAL A 55 -11.40 -14.97 7.83
N LEU A 56 -10.51 -14.14 7.28
CA LEU A 56 -10.87 -13.16 6.27
C LEU A 56 -10.55 -13.68 4.88
N VAL A 57 -11.57 -14.00 4.10
CA VAL A 57 -11.41 -14.25 2.66
C VAL A 57 -11.40 -12.90 1.96
N VAL A 58 -10.42 -12.63 1.10
CA VAL A 58 -10.20 -11.31 0.49
C VAL A 58 -10.49 -11.37 -1.02
N PRO A 59 -11.76 -11.23 -1.46
CA PRO A 59 -12.10 -11.26 -2.87
C PRO A 59 -11.57 -10.06 -3.66
N TYR A 60 -11.30 -8.93 -3.00
CA TYR A 60 -10.82 -7.73 -3.67
C TYR A 60 -9.83 -6.94 -2.81
N LEU A 61 -8.70 -6.58 -3.41
CA LEU A 61 -7.72 -5.66 -2.84
C LEU A 61 -7.08 -4.83 -3.94
N LYS A 62 -7.14 -3.50 -3.79
CA LYS A 62 -6.36 -2.55 -4.58
C LYS A 62 -5.67 -1.55 -3.67
N VAL A 63 -4.41 -1.25 -3.99
CA VAL A 63 -3.62 -0.23 -3.33
C VAL A 63 -3.27 0.85 -4.34
N HIS A 64 -3.37 2.10 -3.92
CA HIS A 64 -3.07 3.26 -4.75
C HIS A 64 -2.76 4.47 -3.88
N ASN A 65 -1.64 5.16 -4.14
CA ASN A 65 -1.26 6.41 -3.47
C ASN A 65 -1.40 6.36 -1.93
N GLY A 66 -0.93 5.27 -1.32
CA GLY A 66 -1.00 5.08 0.13
C GLY A 66 -2.40 4.79 0.66
N TRP A 67 -3.35 4.42 -0.19
CA TRP A 67 -4.67 3.94 0.21
C TRP A 67 -4.86 2.50 -0.22
N ALA A 68 -5.56 1.72 0.60
CA ALA A 68 -6.00 0.38 0.25
C ALA A 68 -7.52 0.32 0.28
N TRP A 69 -8.13 -0.08 -0.83
CA TRP A 69 -9.52 -0.53 -0.86
C TRP A 69 -9.54 -2.05 -0.74
N ILE A 70 -10.13 -2.54 0.35
CA ILE A 70 -10.24 -3.98 0.63
C ILE A 70 -11.70 -4.37 0.81
N GLN A 71 -12.09 -5.49 0.22
CA GLN A 71 -13.32 -6.21 0.54
C GLN A 71 -12.94 -7.54 1.18
N VAL A 72 -13.64 -7.90 2.26
CA VAL A 72 -13.47 -9.15 2.96
C VAL A 72 -14.82 -9.86 3.14
N ASN A 73 -14.79 -11.18 3.02
CA ASN A 73 -15.89 -12.06 3.34
C ASN A 73 -15.44 -12.85 4.58
N PRO A 74 -15.84 -12.42 5.79
CA PRO A 74 -15.42 -13.10 7.00
C PRO A 74 -16.13 -14.46 7.13
N GLN A 75 -15.42 -15.43 7.68
CA GLN A 75 -15.96 -16.76 7.97
C GLN A 75 -15.43 -17.31 9.29
N SER A 76 -16.11 -18.32 9.84
CA SER A 76 -15.61 -19.07 11.00
C SER A 76 -14.32 -19.84 10.66
N ALA A 77 -13.56 -20.21 11.68
CA ALA A 77 -12.30 -20.93 11.52
C ALA A 77 -12.45 -22.29 10.80
N ASP A 78 -13.60 -22.95 10.97
CA ASP A 78 -13.95 -24.19 10.27
C ASP A 78 -14.58 -23.98 8.89
N GLY A 79 -14.76 -22.72 8.47
CA GLY A 79 -15.33 -22.35 7.17
C GLY A 79 -16.83 -22.60 7.01
N LYS A 80 -17.56 -23.03 8.05
CA LYS A 80 -18.99 -23.36 7.94
C LYS A 80 -19.91 -22.14 8.02
N GLN A 81 -19.52 -21.14 8.80
CA GLN A 81 -20.30 -19.92 8.98
C GLN A 81 -19.72 -18.84 8.08
N HIS A 82 -20.57 -18.27 7.24
CA HIS A 82 -20.24 -17.12 6.40
C HIS A 82 -20.95 -15.90 6.94
N TYR A 83 -20.20 -14.81 7.14
CA TYR A 83 -20.74 -13.56 7.65
C TYR A 83 -20.88 -12.55 6.51
N GLU A 84 -21.60 -11.47 6.81
CA GLU A 84 -21.77 -10.34 5.89
C GLU A 84 -20.42 -9.82 5.38
N SER A 85 -20.36 -9.59 4.07
CA SER A 85 -19.21 -8.98 3.40
C SER A 85 -18.99 -7.57 3.93
N GLN A 86 -17.73 -7.20 4.11
CA GLN A 86 -17.34 -5.87 4.57
C GLN A 86 -16.31 -5.27 3.64
N SER A 87 -16.47 -4.00 3.31
CA SER A 87 -15.52 -3.24 2.53
C SER A 87 -15.07 -1.99 3.30
N GLY A 88 -13.89 -1.49 2.95
CA GLY A 88 -13.41 -0.26 3.55
C GLY A 88 -12.17 0.29 2.87
N LEU A 89 -12.07 1.61 2.93
CA LEU A 89 -10.86 2.34 2.55
C LEU A 89 -9.95 2.45 3.77
N ARG A 90 -8.69 2.07 3.62
CA ARG A 90 -7.66 2.18 4.66
C ARG A 90 -6.52 3.06 4.19
N ARG A 91 -5.97 3.82 5.14
CA ARG A 91 -4.70 4.54 5.00
C ARG A 91 -3.74 3.99 6.05
N PRO A 92 -2.45 3.84 5.75
CA PRO A 92 -1.47 3.44 6.74
C PRO A 92 -1.38 4.52 7.84
N ALA A 93 -1.13 4.09 9.07
CA ALA A 93 -0.97 4.99 10.20
C ALA A 93 0.27 5.88 10.02
N ASN A 94 1.38 5.28 9.57
CA ASN A 94 2.65 5.94 9.24
C ASN A 94 3.19 5.34 7.92
N SER A 95 4.11 6.01 7.20
CA SER A 95 4.67 5.54 5.92
C SER A 95 4.97 4.04 5.88
N GLY A 96 4.14 3.26 5.18
CA GLY A 96 4.30 1.81 5.02
C GLY A 96 3.77 0.92 6.15
N ARG A 97 3.23 1.45 7.26
CA ARG A 97 2.61 0.66 8.34
C ARG A 97 1.08 0.81 8.34
N TRP A 98 0.42 -0.25 7.90
CA TRP A 98 -1.05 -0.38 7.82
C TRP A 98 -1.75 -0.60 9.16
#